data_AF-A0A0A9WKA8-F1
#
_entry.id   AF-A0A0A9WKA8-F1
#
_cell.length_a   1.000
_cell.length_b   1.000
_cell.length_c   1.000
_cell.angle_alpha   90.00
_cell.angle_beta   90.00
_cell.angle_gamma   90.00
#
_symmetry.space_group_name_H-M   'P 1'
#
loop_
_entity.id
_entity.type
_entity.pdbx_description
1 polymer ?
#
loop_
_entity_poly.entity_id
_entity_poly.type
_entity_poly.pdbx_seq_one_letter_code
_entity_poly.pdbx_strand_id
1 'polypeptide(L)'
;ANVATHEQEKEEDNLSFLTTISDNGDSRCKHSDFDSTDVCFAAETIISFVCDSGSSNHLVKPEYEQFLVNPSNVNLQIGVAKLGESIVGTSVGTLPVNTLDGTPIDLRNVYACNKLSFNLLSVKQ
;
A
#
# COMPACT_ATOMS: atom_id res chain seq x y z
N ALA A 1 36.38 32.64 -6.94
CA ALA A 1 35.86 31.40 -6.34
C ALA A 1 34.46 31.70 -5.83
N ASN A 2 33.43 31.10 -6.42
CA ASN A 2 32.11 31.09 -5.81
C ASN A 2 31.61 29.64 -5.80
N VAL A 3 31.34 29.19 -4.59
CA VAL A 3 31.05 27.82 -4.19
C VAL A 3 29.62 27.47 -4.58
N ALA A 4 29.46 26.22 -4.99
CA ALA A 4 28.25 25.57 -5.44
C ALA A 4 27.12 25.54 -4.40
N THR A 5 25.89 25.54 -4.90
CA THR A 5 24.79 24.76 -4.32
C THR A 5 24.05 24.10 -5.48
N HIS A 6 24.55 22.93 -5.87
CA HIS A 6 23.76 21.97 -6.62
C HIS A 6 22.90 21.26 -5.57
N GLU A 7 21.66 21.71 -5.40
CA GLU A 7 20.67 20.93 -4.67
C GLU A 7 20.42 19.68 -5.50
N GLN A 8 21.05 18.57 -5.11
CA GLN A 8 20.68 17.26 -5.60
C GLN A 8 19.31 16.95 -5.01
N GLU A 9 18.28 17.02 -5.84
CA GLU A 9 16.99 16.40 -5.58
C GLU A 9 17.28 14.94 -5.23
N LYS A 10 17.03 14.60 -3.97
CA LYS A 10 17.22 13.26 -3.45
C LYS A 10 16.17 12.39 -4.13
N GLU A 11 16.62 11.53 -5.03
CA GLU A 11 15.81 10.53 -5.71
C GLU A 11 15.04 9.75 -4.62
N GLU A 12 13.73 10.00 -4.51
CA GLU A 12 12.89 9.28 -3.55
C GLU A 12 12.80 7.84 -4.04
N ASP A 13 13.41 6.91 -3.31
CA ASP A 13 13.38 5.48 -3.62
C ASP A 13 11.93 4.97 -3.60
N ASN A 14 11.34 4.87 -4.80
CA ASN A 14 10.00 4.36 -5.02
C ASN A 14 10.05 2.84 -5.12
N LEU A 15 9.40 2.14 -4.19
CA LEU A 15 9.24 0.69 -4.24
C LEU A 15 7.82 0.34 -4.69
N SER A 16 7.69 -0.59 -5.63
CA SER A 16 6.38 -1.10 -6.07
C SER A 16 6.22 -2.55 -5.67
N PHE A 17 5.01 -2.88 -5.22
CA PHE A 17 4.62 -4.23 -4.84
C PHE A 17 3.37 -4.64 -5.62
N LEU A 18 3.20 -5.94 -5.81
CA LEU A 18 2.01 -6.57 -6.39
C LEU A 18 1.13 -7.07 -5.27
N THR A 19 -0.17 -6.81 -5.33
CA THR A 19 -1.16 -7.41 -4.44
C THR A 19 -2.29 -8.00 -5.26
N THR A 20 -2.94 -9.04 -4.73
CA THR A 20 -4.09 -9.68 -5.35
C THR A 20 -5.19 -9.84 -4.32
N ILE A 21 -6.43 -9.55 -4.71
CA ILE A 21 -7.58 -10.03 -3.95
C ILE A 21 -7.73 -11.50 -4.32
N SER A 22 -7.40 -12.38 -3.38
CA SER A 22 -7.82 -13.77 -3.48
C SER A 22 -9.30 -13.81 -3.15
N ASP A 23 -10.14 -14.05 -4.15
CA ASP A 23 -11.58 -14.20 -3.99
C ASP A 23 -11.83 -15.47 -3.14
N ASN A 24 -11.76 -15.31 -1.82
CA ASN A 24 -11.94 -16.40 -0.87
C ASN A 24 -13.43 -16.75 -0.78
N GLY A 25 -13.90 -17.53 -1.75
CA GLY A 25 -14.91 -18.56 -1.51
C GLY A 25 -16.39 -18.16 -1.56
N ASP A 26 -16.78 -17.12 -2.29
CA ASP A 26 -18.18 -16.99 -2.73
C ASP A 26 -18.32 -16.51 -4.19
N SER A 27 -17.32 -16.86 -5.00
CA SER A 27 -17.46 -16.83 -6.46
C SER A 27 -18.46 -17.91 -6.83
N ARG A 28 -19.74 -17.53 -6.88
CA ARG A 28 -20.64 -18.10 -7.90
C ARG A 28 -20.01 -17.74 -9.24
N CYS A 29 -19.02 -18.53 -9.66
CA CYS A 29 -18.63 -18.65 -11.04
C CYS A 29 -19.96 -18.87 -11.76
N LYS A 30 -20.44 -17.84 -12.47
CA LYS A 30 -21.55 -18.04 -13.39
C LYS A 30 -20.95 -18.91 -14.49
N HIS A 31 -21.03 -20.22 -14.29
CA HIS A 31 -20.82 -21.19 -15.34
C HIS A 31 -21.82 -20.84 -16.43
N SER A 32 -21.38 -20.10 -17.45
CA SER A 32 -22.00 -20.23 -18.75
C SER A 32 -21.50 -21.55 -19.29
N ASP A 33 -22.37 -22.54 -19.32
CA ASP A 33 -22.15 -23.81 -19.99
C ASP A 33 -21.82 -23.57 -21.46
N PHE A 34 -20.55 -23.35 -21.79
CA PHE A 34 -19.90 -23.77 -23.03
C PHE A 34 -18.42 -23.38 -23.01
N ASP A 35 -17.59 -24.41 -23.15
CA ASP A 35 -16.15 -24.37 -23.44
C ASP A 35 -15.19 -23.95 -22.30
N SER A 36 -14.34 -24.91 -21.95
CA SER A 36 -13.44 -24.90 -20.82
C SER A 36 -12.29 -23.91 -20.99
N THR A 37 -12.26 -22.88 -20.16
CA THR A 37 -11.03 -22.28 -19.60
C THR A 37 -11.44 -21.44 -18.39
N ASP A 38 -11.56 -22.08 -17.22
CA ASP A 38 -11.66 -21.38 -15.94
C ASP A 38 -10.34 -20.63 -15.68
N VAL A 39 -10.21 -19.44 -16.27
CA VAL A 39 -9.16 -18.51 -15.89
C VAL A 39 -9.77 -17.54 -14.90
N CYS A 40 -9.70 -17.91 -13.62
CA CYS A 40 -9.89 -16.97 -12.52
C CYS A 40 -8.77 -15.94 -12.58
N PHE A 41 -8.96 -14.85 -13.32
CA PHE A 41 -8.04 -13.72 -13.27
C PHE A 41 -8.22 -13.03 -11.92
N ALA A 42 -7.41 -13.42 -10.93
CA ALA A 42 -7.15 -12.55 -9.80
C ALA A 42 -6.58 -11.25 -10.38
N ALA A 43 -7.31 -10.13 -10.28
CA ALA A 43 -6.83 -8.87 -10.81
C ALA A 43 -5.60 -8.43 -10.01
N GLU A 44 -4.42 -8.58 -10.61
CA GLU A 44 -3.17 -8.10 -10.03
C GLU A 44 -3.19 -6.58 -9.96
N THR A 45 -3.06 -6.04 -8.75
CA THR A 45 -3.01 -4.59 -8.50
C THR A 45 -1.59 -4.22 -8.08
N ILE A 46 -0.99 -3.26 -8.79
CA ILE A 46 0.31 -2.70 -8.42
C ILE A 46 0.09 -1.58 -7.40
N ILE A 47 0.75 -1.67 -6.25
CA ILE A 47 0.78 -0.63 -5.22
C ILE A 47 2.20 -0.09 -5.11
N SER A 48 2.38 1.18 -5.47
CA SER A 48 3.64 1.90 -5.31
C SER A 48 3.71 2.62 -3.97
N PHE A 49 4.85 2.54 -3.31
CA PHE A 49 5.18 3.15 -2.04
C PHE A 49 6.44 4.01 -2.16
N VAL A 50 6.44 5.15 -1.46
CA VAL A 50 7.64 5.94 -1.21
C VAL A 50 8.28 5.44 0.08
N CYS A 51 9.57 5.12 0.05
CA CYS A 51 10.30 4.76 1.26
C CYS A 51 10.50 6.00 2.14
N ASP A 52 10.00 5.96 3.37
CA ASP A 52 10.12 7.07 4.30
C ASP A 52 10.67 6.63 5.65
N SER A 53 11.91 7.03 5.92
CA SER A 53 12.58 6.83 7.21
C SER A 53 12.05 7.75 8.32
N GLY A 54 11.31 8.80 7.97
CA GLY A 54 10.59 9.66 8.90
C GLY A 54 9.27 9.06 9.37
N SER A 55 8.66 8.19 8.57
CA SER A 55 7.39 7.55 8.93
C SER A 55 7.59 6.47 9.98
N SER A 56 6.70 6.45 10.98
CA SER A 56 6.65 5.38 12.00
C SER A 56 5.79 4.19 11.57
N ASN A 57 4.97 4.34 10.53
CA ASN A 57 4.00 3.33 10.11
C ASN A 57 3.95 3.21 8.58
N HIS A 58 3.54 2.06 8.08
CA HIS A 58 3.18 1.93 6.66
C HIS A 58 1.82 2.56 6.44
N LEU A 59 1.70 3.47 5.48
CA LEU A 59 0.44 4.15 5.17
C LEU A 59 0.01 3.84 3.75
N VAL A 60 -1.26 3.55 3.56
CA VAL A 60 -1.86 3.37 2.24
C VAL A 60 -3.05 4.28 2.06
N LYS A 61 -3.33 4.63 0.80
CA LYS A 61 -4.54 5.37 0.43
C LYS A 61 -5.81 4.54 0.68
N PRO A 62 -6.97 5.17 0.87
CA PRO A 62 -8.21 4.48 1.23
C PRO A 62 -8.65 3.44 0.20
N GLU A 63 -8.36 3.64 -1.09
CA GLU A 63 -8.69 2.66 -2.14
C GLU A 63 -7.97 1.32 -1.99
N TYR A 64 -6.88 1.28 -1.22
CA TYR A 64 -6.14 0.04 -0.93
C TYR A 64 -6.57 -0.64 0.38
N GLU A 65 -7.54 -0.07 1.10
CA GLU A 65 -8.08 -0.66 2.34
C GLU A 65 -8.65 -2.06 2.10
N GLN A 66 -9.25 -2.30 0.94
CA GLN A 66 -9.83 -3.59 0.53
C GLN A 66 -8.81 -4.75 0.46
N PHE A 67 -7.51 -4.45 0.40
CA PHE A 67 -6.45 -5.47 0.37
C PHE A 67 -5.91 -5.80 1.76
N LEU A 68 -6.35 -5.09 2.81
CA LEU A 68 -5.93 -5.37 4.19
C LEU A 68 -6.59 -6.65 4.69
N VAL A 69 -5.77 -7.55 5.23
CA VAL A 69 -6.20 -8.76 5.92
C VAL A 69 -6.30 -8.49 7.42
N ASN A 70 -7.37 -9.01 8.03
CA ASN A 70 -7.73 -8.80 9.43
C ASN A 70 -7.78 -7.31 9.83
N PRO A 71 -8.46 -6.43 9.06
CA PRO A 71 -8.49 -5.01 9.37
C PRO A 71 -9.24 -4.76 10.69
N SER A 72 -8.71 -3.82 11.47
CA SER A 72 -9.35 -3.28 12.66
C SER A 72 -9.57 -1.78 12.48
N ASN A 73 -10.75 -1.29 12.84
CA ASN A 73 -11.04 0.14 12.79
C ASN A 73 -10.18 0.90 13.82
N VAL A 74 -9.62 2.02 13.39
CA VAL A 74 -8.83 2.91 14.23
C VAL A 74 -9.24 4.36 13.99
N ASN A 75 -8.90 5.23 14.94
CA ASN A 75 -8.99 6.67 14.77
C ASN A 75 -7.64 7.28 15.17
N LEU A 76 -6.63 7.03 14.32
CA LEU A 76 -5.27 7.49 14.55
C LEU A 76 -5.05 8.82 13.84
N GLN A 77 -4.72 9.87 14.60
CA GLN A 77 -4.25 11.13 14.03
C GLN A 77 -2.74 11.09 13.82
N ILE A 78 -2.32 11.25 12.58
CA ILE A 78 -0.92 11.27 12.16
C ILE A 78 -0.58 12.72 11.79
N GLY A 79 0.27 13.36 12.60
CA GLY A 79 0.69 14.73 12.35
C GLY A 79 1.70 14.82 11.20
N VAL A 80 1.46 15.71 10.23
CA VAL A 80 2.36 15.99 9.12
C VAL A 80 3.19 17.23 9.45
N ALA A 81 4.44 17.01 9.84
CA ALA A 81 5.32 18.03 10.42
C ALA A 81 5.53 19.28 9.54
N LYS A 82 5.52 19.13 8.21
CA LYS A 82 5.81 20.24 7.28
C LYS A 82 4.60 21.13 6.96
N LEU A 83 3.38 20.64 7.14
CA LEU A 83 2.16 21.34 6.69
C LEU A 83 1.22 21.74 7.84
N GLY A 84 1.46 21.26 9.07
CA GLY A 84 0.53 21.47 10.18
C GLY A 84 -0.80 20.74 10.00
N GLU A 85 -0.88 19.86 9.00
CA GLU A 85 -2.05 19.04 8.71
C GLU A 85 -1.99 17.72 9.48
N SER A 86 -3.17 17.13 9.69
CA SER A 86 -3.28 15.80 10.29
C SER A 86 -3.98 14.86 9.31
N ILE A 87 -3.34 13.71 9.11
CA ILE A 87 -3.90 12.59 8.37
C ILE A 87 -4.64 11.71 9.38
N VAL A 88 -5.79 11.18 8.98
CA VAL A 88 -6.59 10.30 9.83
C VAL A 88 -6.53 8.89 9.26
N GLY A 89 -5.96 7.98 10.04
CA GLY A 89 -6.04 6.54 9.81
C GLY A 89 -7.39 6.01 10.26
N THR A 90 -8.09 5.31 9.38
CA THR A 90 -9.44 4.76 9.59
C THR A 90 -9.42 3.27 9.90
N SER A 91 -8.46 2.54 9.37
CA SER A 91 -8.25 1.12 9.65
C SER A 91 -6.77 0.77 9.67
N VAL A 92 -6.46 -0.34 10.34
CA VAL A 92 -5.12 -0.93 10.39
C VAL A 92 -5.21 -2.42 10.15
N GLY A 93 -4.29 -2.97 9.37
CA GLY A 93 -4.25 -4.40 9.08
C GLY A 93 -2.89 -4.88 8.60
N THR A 94 -2.88 -6.09 8.06
CA THR A 94 -1.72 -6.63 7.34
C THR A 94 -1.99 -6.56 5.84
N LEU A 95 -1.05 -6.02 5.07
CA LEU A 95 -1.13 -5.99 3.62
C LEU A 95 -0.21 -7.08 3.05
N PRO A 96 -0.74 -8.23 2.61
CA PRO A 96 0.04 -9.22 1.88
C PRO A 96 0.34 -8.69 0.49
N VAL A 97 1.62 -8.71 0.14
CA VAL A 97 2.12 -8.26 -1.16
C VAL A 97 3.22 -9.19 -1.66
N ASN A 98 3.47 -9.17 -2.96
CA ASN A 98 4.65 -9.74 -3.57
C ASN A 98 5.56 -8.60 -4.03
N THR A 99 6.86 -8.73 -3.81
CA THR A 99 7.84 -7.92 -4.54
C THR A 99 7.78 -8.23 -6.04
N LEU A 100 8.36 -7.36 -6.85
CA LEU A 100 8.37 -7.53 -8.31
C LEU A 100 9.13 -8.80 -8.77
N ASP A 101 10.01 -9.35 -7.93
CA ASP A 101 10.70 -10.62 -8.18
C ASP A 101 9.89 -11.86 -7.72
N GLY A 102 8.66 -11.65 -7.23
CA GLY A 102 7.75 -12.72 -6.81
C GLY A 102 7.91 -13.18 -5.36
N THR A 103 8.73 -12.50 -4.55
CA THR A 103 8.88 -12.83 -3.13
C THR A 103 7.69 -12.33 -2.32
N PRO A 104 6.96 -13.20 -1.60
CA PRO A 104 5.85 -12.78 -0.75
C PRO A 104 6.34 -12.08 0.51
N ILE A 105 5.67 -10.98 0.87
CA ILE A 105 5.94 -10.15 2.05
C ILE A 105 4.61 -9.75 2.70
N ASP A 106 4.52 -9.92 4.01
CA ASP A 106 3.43 -9.39 4.82
C ASP A 106 3.84 -8.05 5.45
N LEU A 107 3.33 -6.93 4.90
CA LEU A 107 3.50 -5.63 5.54
C LEU A 107 2.53 -5.53 6.72
N ARG A 108 3.06 -5.45 7.95
CA ARG A 108 2.25 -5.40 9.17
C ARG A 108 2.01 -3.96 9.63
N ASN A 109 0.92 -3.74 10.37
CA ASN A 109 0.56 -2.42 10.89
C ASN A 109 0.44 -1.37 9.76
N VAL A 110 -0.24 -1.75 8.68
CA VAL A 110 -0.51 -0.87 7.54
C VAL A 110 -1.79 -0.12 7.81
N TYR A 111 -1.72 1.21 7.80
CA TYR A 111 -2.85 2.08 8.09
C TYR A 111 -3.45 2.61 6.79
N ALA A 112 -4.75 2.41 6.60
CA ALA A 112 -5.49 3.10 5.55
C ALA A 112 -5.82 4.52 6.01
N CYS A 113 -5.42 5.51 5.22
CA CYS A 113 -5.44 6.91 5.62
C CYS A 113 -6.12 7.80 4.59
N ASN A 114 -7.02 8.67 5.04
CA ASN A 114 -7.61 9.69 4.18
C ASN A 114 -6.60 10.80 3.85
N LYS A 115 -6.72 11.39 2.66
CA LYS A 115 -5.90 12.54 2.20
C LYS A 115 -4.40 12.25 2.08
N LEU A 116 -4.05 10.99 1.78
CA LEU A 116 -2.67 10.58 1.53
C LEU A 116 -2.32 10.81 0.04
N SER A 117 -1.28 11.60 -0.26
CA SER A 117 -0.85 11.86 -1.65
C SER A 117 -0.17 10.65 -2.30
N PHE A 118 0.58 9.87 -1.50
CA PHE A 118 1.36 8.69 -1.91
C PHE A 118 1.37 7.67 -0.76
N ASN A 119 1.41 6.37 -1.08
CA ASN A 119 1.58 5.35 -0.05
C ASN A 119 3.00 5.45 0.55
N LEU A 120 3.13 5.20 1.85
CA LEU A 120 4.39 5.31 2.57
C LEU A 120 4.84 3.97 3.11
N LEU A 121 6.06 3.58 2.80
CA LEU A 121 6.73 2.43 3.39
C LEU A 121 7.68 2.92 4.48
N SER A 122 7.34 2.70 5.75
CA SER A 122 8.28 2.93 6.85
C SER A 122 9.44 1.94 6.79
N VAL A 123 10.67 2.46 6.87
CA VAL A 123 11.89 1.64 6.89
C VAL A 123 12.46 1.45 8.31
N LYS A 124 11.73 1.85 9.34
CA LYS A 124 12.16 1.81 10.75
C LYS A 124 11.59 0.65 11.57
N GLN A 125 10.87 -0.29 10.94
CA GLN A 125 10.18 -1.37 11.64
C GLN A 125 11.11 -2.48 12.12
#